data_AF-A0A260AJ92-F1
#
_entry.id   AF-A0A260AJ92-F1
#
_cell.length_a   1.000
_cell.length_b   1.000
_cell.length_c   1.000
_cell.angle_alpha   90.00
_cell.angle_beta   90.00
_cell.angle_gamma   90.00
#
_symmetry.space_group_name_H-M   'P 1'
#
loop_
_entity.id
_entity.type
_entity.pdbx_description
1 polymer ?
#
loop_
_entity_poly.entity_id
_entity_poly.type
_entity_poly.pdbx_seq_one_letter_code
_entity_poly.pdbx_strand_id
1 'polypeptide(L)'
;MSSLPTVPDEQIARLVADGYDMVLAGGHLVVRRLPYMSTTGLRRDGRIVLPVTYTAGAVADATDHRIWFAGDEPQDSQGVALGSAGHAHGFGNGEVADHMLSFKPSSGAYGNLYEKIRHYAHILLSAARQVDADVSATPGGSF
;
A
#
# COMPACT_ATOMS: atom_id res chain seq x y z
N MET A 1 -32.21 -3.28 -0.32
CA MET A 1 -31.16 -2.58 0.45
C MET A 1 -29.93 -2.53 -0.42
N SER A 2 -29.82 -1.50 -1.27
CA SER A 2 -28.75 -1.37 -2.26
C SER A 2 -27.62 -0.59 -1.60
N SER A 3 -26.52 -1.26 -1.25
CA SER A 3 -25.28 -0.58 -0.90
C SER A 3 -24.73 0.04 -2.18
N LEU A 4 -24.83 1.36 -2.31
CA LEU A 4 -24.18 2.08 -3.39
C LEU A 4 -22.67 1.78 -3.33
N PRO A 5 -22.02 1.42 -4.45
CA PRO A 5 -20.58 1.34 -4.48
C PRO A 5 -20.04 2.73 -4.16
N THR A 6 -19.37 2.88 -3.03
CA THR A 6 -18.76 4.14 -2.62
C THR A 6 -17.77 4.56 -3.72
N VAL A 7 -18.06 5.68 -4.36
CA VAL A 7 -17.42 6.13 -5.61
C VAL A 7 -15.89 6.22 -5.40
N PRO A 8 -15.04 5.64 -6.27
CA PRO A 8 -13.61 5.53 -5.99
C PRO A 8 -12.87 6.87 -5.82
N ASP A 9 -13.38 7.96 -6.39
CA ASP A 9 -12.84 9.31 -6.16
C ASP A 9 -12.97 9.78 -4.71
N GLU A 10 -14.06 9.42 -4.06
CA GLU A 10 -14.25 9.71 -2.64
C GLU A 10 -13.25 8.94 -1.78
N GLN A 11 -12.90 7.71 -2.20
CA GLN A 11 -11.92 6.88 -1.53
C GLN A 11 -10.51 7.48 -1.64
N ILE A 12 -10.12 7.94 -2.82
CA ILE A 12 -8.84 8.64 -3.03
C ILE A 12 -8.81 9.95 -2.23
N ALA A 13 -9.86 10.77 -2.32
CA ALA A 13 -9.96 12.02 -1.57
C ALA A 13 -9.83 11.77 -0.06
N ARG A 14 -10.45 10.71 0.44
CA ARG A 14 -10.35 10.31 1.85
C ARG A 14 -8.95 9.86 2.23
N LEU A 15 -8.25 9.08 1.40
CA LEU A 15 -6.85 8.71 1.65
C LEU A 15 -5.94 9.95 1.70
N VAL A 16 -6.13 10.92 0.80
CA VAL A 16 -5.38 12.19 0.83
C VAL A 16 -5.68 12.98 2.11
N ALA A 17 -6.96 13.08 2.48
CA ALA A 17 -7.39 13.76 3.71
C ALA A 17 -6.84 13.10 4.98
N ASP A 18 -6.72 11.78 5.00
CA ASP A 18 -6.06 11.02 6.07
C ASP A 18 -4.54 11.25 6.12
N GLY A 19 -3.98 11.84 5.07
CA GLY A 19 -2.58 12.22 5.00
C GLY A 19 -1.68 11.26 4.22
N TYR A 20 -2.25 10.33 3.45
CA TYR A 20 -1.46 9.45 2.58
C TYR A 20 -0.86 10.21 1.40
N ASP A 21 0.40 9.89 1.12
CA ASP A 21 1.09 10.38 -0.06
C ASP A 21 0.99 9.36 -1.19
N MET A 22 0.45 9.77 -2.32
CA MET A 22 0.10 8.91 -3.42
C MET A 22 0.47 9.54 -4.76
N VAL A 23 0.57 8.72 -5.80
CA VAL A 23 0.69 9.16 -7.19
C VAL A 23 0.16 8.07 -8.12
N LEU A 24 -0.38 8.46 -9.27
CA LEU A 24 -0.64 7.55 -10.38
C LEU A 24 0.59 7.44 -11.29
N ALA A 25 1.11 6.23 -11.48
CA ALA A 25 2.28 5.98 -12.32
C ALA A 25 2.12 4.66 -13.09
N GLY A 26 2.25 4.70 -14.42
CA GLY A 26 2.30 3.50 -15.27
C GLY A 26 1.13 2.54 -15.11
N GLY A 27 -0.09 3.03 -14.83
CA GLY A 27 -1.27 2.19 -14.56
C GLY A 27 -1.38 1.68 -13.11
N HIS A 28 -0.65 2.28 -12.18
CA HIS A 28 -0.63 1.91 -10.77
C HIS A 28 -0.99 3.10 -9.88
N LEU A 29 -1.64 2.81 -8.76
CA LEU A 29 -1.63 3.69 -7.60
C LEU A 29 -0.41 3.32 -6.75
N VAL A 30 0.46 4.30 -6.52
CA VAL A 30 1.66 4.15 -5.70
C VAL A 30 1.46 4.95 -4.43
N VAL A 31 1.42 4.29 -3.27
CA VAL A 31 1.40 4.96 -1.96
C VAL A 31 2.83 5.01 -1.43
N ARG A 32 3.31 6.22 -1.17
CA ARG A 32 4.71 6.54 -0.89
C ARG A 32 4.95 6.80 0.59
N ARG A 33 6.23 6.80 0.98
CA ARG A 33 6.69 7.15 2.33
C ARG A 33 6.01 6.31 3.41
N LEU A 34 5.85 5.01 3.15
CA LEU A 34 5.30 4.08 4.13
C LEU A 34 6.43 3.54 5.01
N PRO A 35 6.43 3.82 6.32
CA PRO A 35 7.40 3.25 7.22
C PRO A 35 7.24 1.73 7.29
N TYR A 36 8.36 1.02 7.24
CA TYR A 36 8.41 -0.43 7.43
C TYR A 36 9.72 -0.83 8.11
N MET A 37 9.79 -2.06 8.62
CA MET A 37 11.03 -2.63 9.13
C MET A 37 11.71 -3.45 8.04
N SER A 38 12.98 -3.16 7.75
CA SER A 38 13.79 -3.87 6.76
C SER A 38 14.53 -5.08 7.37
N THR A 39 15.13 -5.91 6.53
CA THR A 39 15.92 -7.09 6.94
C THR A 39 17.10 -6.80 7.88
N THR A 40 17.55 -5.55 7.95
CA THR A 40 18.58 -5.12 8.91
C THR A 40 18.01 -4.76 10.29
N GLY A 41 16.71 -4.96 10.51
CA GLY A 41 16.01 -4.52 11.72
C GLY A 41 15.85 -2.99 11.83
N LEU A 42 16.15 -2.26 10.75
CA LEU A 42 16.05 -0.79 10.73
C LEU A 42 14.76 -0.35 10.06
N ARG A 43 14.19 0.75 10.57
CA ARG A 43 13.07 1.45 9.95
C ARG A 43 13.51 2.10 8.64
N ARG A 44 12.74 1.89 7.58
CA ARG A 44 12.91 2.53 6.26
C ARG A 44 11.57 3.02 5.73
N ASP A 45 11.59 3.80 4.65
CA ASP A 45 10.41 4.20 3.90
C ASP A 45 10.32 3.45 2.59
N GLY A 46 9.21 2.74 2.40
CA GLY A 46 8.91 1.97 1.21
C GLY A 46 7.68 2.50 0.49
N ARG A 47 7.25 1.74 -0.52
CA ARG A 47 6.07 2.05 -1.33
C ARG A 47 5.24 0.79 -1.54
N ILE A 48 3.93 0.90 -1.37
CA ILE A 48 3.01 -0.11 -1.91
C ILE A 48 2.53 0.34 -3.29
N VAL A 49 2.43 -0.62 -4.18
CA VAL A 49 2.13 -0.44 -5.60
C VAL A 49 0.99 -1.39 -5.92
N LEU A 50 -0.11 -0.86 -6.43
CA LEU A 50 -1.24 -1.66 -6.88
C LEU A 50 -1.64 -1.27 -8.31
N PRO A 51 -1.87 -2.25 -9.20
CA PRO A 51 -2.51 -2.01 -10.48
C PRO A 51 -3.90 -1.42 -10.27
N VAL A 52 -4.22 -0.36 -11.02
CA VAL A 52 -5.52 0.29 -10.98
C VAL A 52 -6.03 0.52 -12.39
N THR A 53 -7.35 0.57 -12.53
CA THR A 53 -7.98 1.19 -13.71
C THR A 53 -8.32 2.63 -13.37
N TYR A 54 -8.11 3.53 -14.33
CA TYR A 54 -8.47 4.94 -14.21
C TYR A 54 -9.40 5.33 -15.34
N THR A 55 -10.69 5.49 -15.05
CA THR A 55 -11.71 5.81 -16.07
C THR A 55 -12.62 6.91 -15.56
N ALA A 56 -12.82 7.95 -16.38
CA ALA A 56 -13.77 9.04 -16.12
C ALA A 56 -13.61 9.70 -14.73
N GLY A 57 -12.37 9.84 -14.27
CA GLY A 57 -12.06 10.40 -12.95
C GLY A 57 -11.78 9.35 -11.88
N ALA A 58 -12.40 8.17 -11.96
CA ALA A 58 -12.38 7.15 -10.91
C ALA A 58 -11.18 6.20 -10.96
N VAL A 59 -10.51 6.01 -9.81
CA VAL A 59 -9.43 5.02 -9.58
C VAL A 59 -9.98 3.74 -8.95
N ALA A 60 -10.02 2.62 -9.67
CA ALA A 60 -10.46 1.34 -9.12
C ALA A 60 -9.32 0.33 -9.04
N ASP A 61 -9.25 -0.40 -7.91
CA ASP A 61 -8.33 -1.53 -7.75
C ASP A 61 -8.59 -2.58 -8.83
N ALA A 62 -7.52 -3.00 -9.52
CA ALA A 62 -7.57 -4.00 -10.59
C ALA A 62 -7.10 -5.39 -10.13
N THR A 63 -6.94 -5.60 -8.82
CA THR A 63 -6.35 -6.80 -8.25
C THR A 63 -7.20 -7.42 -7.14
N ASP A 64 -6.76 -8.58 -6.65
CA ASP A 64 -7.41 -9.26 -5.54
C ASP A 64 -6.94 -8.67 -4.19
N HIS A 65 -6.52 -9.50 -3.25
CA HIS A 65 -5.97 -9.05 -1.98
C HIS A 65 -4.49 -8.66 -2.10
N ARG A 66 -3.77 -9.02 -3.17
CA ARG A 66 -2.33 -8.81 -3.33
C ARG A 66 -1.97 -7.34 -3.58
N ILE A 67 -0.73 -6.99 -3.22
CA ILE A 67 -0.08 -5.71 -3.50
C ILE A 67 1.41 -5.94 -3.74
N TRP A 68 2.03 -5.09 -4.55
CA TRP A 68 3.48 -5.09 -4.74
C TRP A 68 4.13 -4.07 -3.83
N PHE A 69 5.35 -4.38 -3.40
CA PHE A 69 6.12 -3.53 -2.50
C PHE A 69 7.48 -3.20 -3.11
N ALA A 70 7.78 -1.90 -3.16
CA ALA A 70 9.05 -1.37 -3.63
C ALA A 70 9.86 -0.82 -2.44
N GLY A 71 11.01 -1.45 -2.20
CA GLY A 71 11.92 -1.25 -1.07
C GLY A 71 12.62 -2.58 -0.77
N ASP A 72 13.56 -2.59 0.17
CA ASP A 72 14.12 -3.84 0.72
C ASP A 72 13.02 -4.72 1.32
N GLU A 73 13.24 -6.03 1.42
CA GLU A 73 12.24 -6.98 1.93
C GLU A 73 11.64 -6.54 3.27
N PRO A 74 10.32 -6.30 3.33
CA PRO A 74 9.67 -5.85 4.54
C PRO A 74 9.48 -7.02 5.50
N GLN A 75 9.77 -6.81 6.77
CA GLN A 75 9.64 -7.80 7.84
C GLN A 75 8.62 -7.37 8.91
N ASP A 76 8.05 -8.35 9.59
CA ASP A 76 7.21 -8.16 10.76
C ASP A 76 8.05 -7.91 12.02
N SER A 77 7.40 -7.66 13.17
CA SER A 77 8.08 -7.41 14.44
C SER A 77 9.02 -8.53 14.93
N GLN A 78 8.90 -9.75 14.39
CA GLN A 78 9.70 -10.91 14.74
C GLN A 78 10.81 -11.18 13.70
N GLY A 79 10.97 -10.30 12.71
CA GLY A 79 11.95 -10.47 11.63
C GLY A 79 11.50 -11.46 10.55
N VAL A 80 10.22 -11.83 10.50
CA VAL A 80 9.68 -12.70 9.46
C VAL A 80 9.27 -11.85 8.26
N ALA A 81 9.64 -12.29 7.05
CA ALA A 81 9.25 -11.61 5.82
C ALA A 81 7.73 -11.48 5.69
N LEU A 82 7.25 -10.28 5.37
CA LEU A 82 5.82 -9.98 5.16
C LEU A 82 5.33 -10.38 3.76
N GLY A 83 6.21 -10.86 2.90
CA GLY A 83 5.87 -11.25 1.53
C GLY A 83 6.92 -12.13 0.89
N SER A 84 6.85 -12.22 -0.43
CA SER A 84 7.71 -13.07 -1.24
C SER A 84 8.47 -12.27 -2.29
N ALA A 85 9.78 -12.49 -2.38
CA ALA A 85 10.63 -11.94 -3.43
C ALA A 85 10.42 -12.68 -4.77
N GLY A 86 11.10 -12.21 -5.84
CA GLY A 86 11.07 -12.84 -7.16
C GLY A 86 9.82 -12.52 -7.98
N HIS A 87 9.02 -11.56 -7.53
CA HIS A 87 7.80 -11.09 -8.19
C HIS A 87 8.00 -9.68 -8.75
N ALA A 88 9.09 -9.49 -9.50
CA ALA A 88 9.45 -8.21 -10.09
C ALA A 88 8.28 -7.64 -10.91
N HIS A 89 7.84 -6.44 -10.52
CA HIS A 89 6.68 -5.79 -11.11
C HIS A 89 6.99 -4.34 -11.44
N GLY A 90 7.06 -4.05 -12.74
CA GLY A 90 7.32 -2.70 -13.23
C GLY A 90 6.10 -1.80 -13.08
N PHE A 91 6.29 -0.58 -12.57
CA PHE A 91 5.20 0.38 -12.38
C PHE A 91 5.43 1.74 -13.05
N GLY A 92 6.27 1.75 -14.08
CA GLY A 92 6.56 2.92 -14.93
C GLY A 92 7.93 3.53 -14.66
N ASN A 93 8.44 4.30 -15.62
CA ASN A 93 9.73 5.02 -15.54
C ASN A 93 10.95 4.16 -15.16
N GLY A 94 10.93 2.87 -15.48
CA GLY A 94 11.98 1.92 -15.11
C GLY A 94 11.98 1.51 -13.64
N GLU A 95 10.97 1.92 -12.86
CA GLU A 95 10.82 1.51 -11.47
C GLU A 95 10.19 0.11 -11.36
N VAL A 96 10.65 -0.65 -10.35
CA VAL A 96 10.27 -2.04 -10.11
C VAL A 96 9.99 -2.24 -8.61
N ALA A 97 8.96 -3.03 -8.32
CA ALA A 97 8.67 -3.58 -7.00
C ALA A 97 9.05 -5.06 -7.01
N ASP A 98 9.99 -5.47 -6.16
CA ASP A 98 10.57 -6.82 -6.17
C ASP A 98 9.83 -7.82 -5.28
N HIS A 99 8.96 -7.30 -4.41
CA HIS A 99 8.22 -8.09 -3.42
C HIS A 99 6.72 -8.04 -3.68
N MET A 100 6.06 -9.17 -3.43
CA MET A 100 4.60 -9.26 -3.41
C MET A 100 4.13 -9.61 -2.00
N LEU A 101 3.18 -8.82 -1.50
CA LEU A 101 2.53 -8.97 -0.20
C LEU A 101 1.08 -9.46 -0.40
N SER A 102 0.61 -10.32 0.52
CA SER A 102 -0.67 -11.03 0.34
C SER A 102 -1.43 -11.22 1.65
N PHE A 103 -1.97 -10.13 2.21
CA PHE A 103 -2.75 -10.15 3.44
C PHE A 103 -4.25 -10.18 3.13
N LYS A 104 -4.88 -11.34 3.27
CA LYS A 104 -6.32 -11.50 3.04
C LYS A 104 -7.10 -11.12 4.30
N PRO A 105 -8.08 -10.19 4.24
CA PRO A 105 -8.93 -9.90 5.40
C PRO A 105 -9.81 -11.10 5.73
N SER A 106 -10.30 -11.19 6.97
CA SER A 106 -11.16 -12.31 7.42
C SER A 106 -12.49 -12.41 6.65
N SER A 107 -12.98 -11.30 6.10
CA SER A 107 -14.12 -11.25 5.17
C SER A 107 -13.86 -11.96 3.84
N GLY A 108 -12.59 -12.23 3.52
CA GLY A 108 -12.13 -12.87 2.30
C GLY A 108 -11.78 -11.90 1.16
N ALA A 109 -12.29 -10.67 1.20
CA ALA A 109 -11.95 -9.61 0.24
C ALA A 109 -12.05 -8.23 0.92
N TYR A 110 -11.32 -7.25 0.39
CA TYR A 110 -11.47 -5.86 0.81
C TYR A 110 -12.79 -5.28 0.29
N GLY A 111 -13.49 -4.49 1.11
CA GLY A 111 -14.74 -3.88 0.69
C GLY A 111 -14.54 -2.75 -0.32
N ASN A 112 -13.38 -2.10 -0.28
CA ASN A 112 -13.03 -0.99 -1.16
C ASN A 112 -11.50 -0.73 -1.15
N LEU A 113 -11.03 0.14 -2.05
CA LEU A 113 -9.62 0.50 -2.20
C LEU A 113 -9.08 1.18 -0.93
N TYR A 114 -9.87 2.08 -0.32
CA TYR A 114 -9.52 2.77 0.92
C TYR A 114 -9.16 1.79 2.04
N GLU A 115 -9.98 0.76 2.27
CA GLU A 115 -9.74 -0.28 3.26
C GLU A 115 -8.45 -1.07 2.98
N LYS A 116 -8.21 -1.41 1.71
CA LYS A 116 -7.01 -2.13 1.31
C LYS A 116 -5.74 -1.32 1.61
N ILE A 117 -5.68 -0.07 1.17
CA ILE A 117 -4.52 0.81 1.43
C ILE A 117 -4.26 0.96 2.93
N ARG A 118 -5.30 1.28 3.71
CA ARG A 118 -5.15 1.43 5.17
C ARG A 118 -4.66 0.15 5.83
N HIS A 119 -5.15 -1.01 5.41
CA HIS A 119 -4.74 -2.29 5.98
C HIS A 119 -3.26 -2.59 5.73
N TYR A 120 -2.82 -2.48 4.48
CA TYR A 120 -1.41 -2.70 4.12
C TYR A 120 -0.48 -1.68 4.78
N ALA A 121 -0.86 -0.41 4.80
CA ALA A 121 -0.11 0.63 5.50
C ALA A 121 -0.01 0.33 7.01
N HIS A 122 -1.09 -0.16 7.63
CA HIS A 122 -1.09 -0.52 9.05
C HIS A 122 -0.15 -1.68 9.36
N ILE A 123 -0.08 -2.72 8.52
CA ILE A 123 0.83 -3.85 8.71
C ILE A 123 2.29 -3.38 8.70
N LEU A 124 2.67 -2.61 7.68
CA LEU A 124 4.04 -2.06 7.56
C LEU A 124 4.37 -1.13 8.73
N LEU A 125 3.46 -0.21 9.06
CA LEU A 125 3.62 0.75 10.15
C LEU A 125 3.77 0.05 11.50
N SER A 126 3.03 -1.03 11.74
CA SER A 126 3.06 -1.76 13.02
C SER A 126 4.44 -2.36 13.29
N ALA A 127 5.10 -2.87 12.25
CA ALA A 127 6.48 -3.36 12.35
C ALA A 127 7.47 -2.19 12.53
N ALA A 128 7.32 -1.11 11.76
CA ALA A 128 8.18 0.07 11.87
C ALA A 128 8.16 0.69 13.28
N ARG A 129 6.99 0.72 13.93
CA ARG A 129 6.80 1.26 15.28
C ARG A 129 7.50 0.49 16.39
N GLN A 130 7.95 -0.75 16.13
CA GLN A 130 8.80 -1.47 17.06
C GLN A 130 10.23 -0.91 17.09
N VAL A 131 10.65 -0.25 16.00
CA VAL A 131 11.98 0.36 15.87
C VAL A 131 11.94 1.85 16.21
N ASP A 132 10.90 2.54 15.77
CA ASP A 132 10.70 3.97 16.02
C ASP A 132 9.21 4.24 16.31
N ALA A 133 8.87 4.47 17.58
CA ALA A 133 7.49 4.56 18.04
C ALA A 133 6.71 5.75 17.45
N ASP A 134 7.40 6.82 17.04
CA ASP A 134 6.79 8.08 16.64
C ASP A 134 6.52 8.15 15.12
N VAL A 135 6.88 7.11 14.36
CA VAL A 135 6.63 7.12 12.91
C VAL A 135 5.14 7.10 12.57
N SER A 136 4.83 7.73 11.44
CA SER A 136 3.50 7.73 10.84
C SER A 136 3.56 7.34 9.36
N ALA A 137 2.51 6.67 8.89
CA ALA A 137 2.29 6.36 7.48
C ALA A 137 1.60 7.50 6.71
N THR A 138 1.27 8.61 7.39
CA THR A 138 0.51 9.74 6.84
C THR A 138 1.29 11.06 6.98
N PRO A 139 2.29 11.31 6.11
CA PRO A 139 3.24 12.41 6.26
C PRO A 139 2.73 13.79 5.78
N GLY A 140 1.42 13.97 5.66
CA GLY A 140 0.79 15.19 5.11
C GLY A 140 0.46 15.01 3.64
N GLY A 141 -0.72 14.46 3.38
CA GLY A 141 -1.07 13.77 2.13
C GLY A 141 -0.95 14.58 0.85
N SER A 142 -0.79 13.85 -0.25
CA SER A 142 -0.70 14.38 -1.62
C SER A 142 -1.13 13.30 -2.61
N PHE A 143 -1.59 13.71 -3.79
CA PHE A 143 -1.98 12.82 -4.88
C PHE A 143 -1.57 13.41 -6.23
#